data_AF-A0A6B3N549-F1
#
_entry.id   AF-A0A6B3N549-F1
#
_cell.length_a   1.000
_cell.length_b   1.000
_cell.length_c   1.000
_cell.angle_alpha   90.00
_cell.angle_beta   90.00
_cell.angle_gamma   90.00
#
_symmetry.space_group_name_H-M   'P 1'
#
loop_
_entity.id
_entity.type
_entity.pdbx_description
1 polymer ?
#
loop_
_entity_poly.entity_id
_entity_poly.type
_entity_poly.pdbx_seq_one_letter_code
_entity_poly.pdbx_strand_id
1 'polypeptide(L)' 'MNPIEDQWLHLKRQELGGYVFEDEYDLARAIIEGIENRGQQGNYTVERLMFN' A
#
# COMPACT_ATOMS: atom_id res chain seq x y z
N MET A 1 -15.57 -8.28 -11.13
CA MET A 1 -14.92 -7.40 -10.15
C MET A 1 -13.48 -7.83 -10.02
N ASN A 2 -12.52 -6.90 -10.09
CA ASN A 2 -11.11 -7.24 -10.09
C ASN A 2 -10.63 -7.45 -8.64
N PRO A 3 -10.07 -8.63 -8.27
CA PRO A 3 -9.62 -8.91 -6.90
C PRO A 3 -8.66 -7.87 -6.30
N ILE A 4 -7.97 -7.09 -7.14
CA ILE A 4 -7.09 -6.02 -6.69
C ILE A 4 -7.85 -4.85 -6.02
N GLU A 5 -9.12 -4.64 -6.37
CA GLU A 5 -9.94 -3.55 -5.82
C GLU A 5 -10.15 -3.73 -4.31
N ASP A 6 -10.38 -4.97 -3.86
CA ASP A 6 -10.53 -5.30 -2.44
C ASP A 6 -9.22 -5.07 -1.67
N GLN A 7 -8.09 -5.39 -2.30
CA GLN A 7 -6.76 -5.17 -1.72
C GLN A 7 -6.44 -3.68 -1.54
N TRP A 8 -6.87 -2.84 -2.49
CA TRP A 8 -6.77 -1.38 -2.37
C TRP A 8 -7.71 -0.81 -1.32
N LEU A 9 -8.92 -1.34 -1.22
CA LEU A 9 -9.88 -0.91 -0.21
C LEU A 9 -9.34 -1.20 1.20
N HIS A 10 -8.77 -2.38 1.40
CA HIS A 10 -8.13 -2.77 2.65
C HIS A 10 -6.93 -1.87 2.99
N LEU A 11 -6.01 -1.64 2.04
CA LEU A 11 -4.87 -0.72 2.20
C LEU A 11 -5.35 0.65 2.70
N LYS A 12 -6.31 1.25 1.99
CA LYS A 12 -6.75 2.62 2.29
C LYS A 12 -7.44 2.75 3.65
N ARG A 13 -8.28 1.76 4.02
CA ARG A 13 -9.11 1.84 5.22
C ARG A 13 -8.41 1.35 6.48
N GLN A 14 -7.66 0.27 6.38
CA GLN A 14 -7.13 -0.43 7.54
C GLN A 14 -5.66 -0.12 7.79
N GLU A 15 -4.87 0.03 6.73
CA GLU A 15 -3.42 0.20 6.84
C GLU A 15 -3.01 1.68 6.79
N LEU A 16 -3.58 2.46 5.86
CA LEU A 16 -3.36 3.90 5.75
C LEU A 16 -4.33 4.72 6.61
N GLY A 17 -5.28 4.07 7.30
CA GLY A 17 -6.16 4.71 8.30
C GLY A 17 -6.98 5.91 7.83
N GLY A 18 -7.11 6.17 6.53
CA GLY A 18 -7.76 7.39 6.02
C GLY A 18 -7.00 8.68 6.32
N TYR A 19 -5.69 8.63 6.57
CA TYR A 19 -4.85 9.82 6.73
C TYR A 19 -4.89 10.71 5.48
N VAL A 20 -4.81 12.02 5.72
CA VAL A 20 -4.57 13.03 4.68
C VAL A 20 -3.07 13.28 4.65
N PHE A 21 -2.49 13.24 3.46
CA PHE A 21 -1.06 13.46 3.24
C PHE A 21 -0.82 14.89 2.75
N GLU A 22 0.32 15.47 3.10
CA GLU A 22 0.68 16.83 2.72
C GLU A 22 0.96 16.95 1.21
N ASP A 23 1.61 15.93 0.64
CA ASP A 23 1.93 15.86 -0.78
C ASP A 23 1.89 14.41 -1.35
N GLU A 24 2.15 14.27 -2.65
CA GLU A 24 2.18 12.96 -3.30
C GLU A 24 3.37 12.09 -2.87
N TYR A 25 4.48 12.69 -2.41
CA TYR A 25 5.64 11.95 -1.96
C TYR A 25 5.34 11.22 -0.65
N ASP A 26 4.71 11.92 0.31
CA ASP A 26 4.26 11.33 1.57
C ASP A 26 3.23 10.23 1.35
N LEU A 27 2.28 10.45 0.44
CA LEU A 27 1.31 9.42 0.05
C LEU A 27 2.02 8.18 -0.54
N ALA A 28 2.96 8.38 -1.46
CA ALA A 28 3.68 7.28 -2.09
C ALA A 28 4.50 6.49 -1.06
N ARG A 29 5.14 7.18 -0.11
CA ARG A 29 5.91 6.54 0.97
C ARG A 29 5.01 5.70 1.87
N ALA A 30 3.86 6.25 2.28
CA ALA A 30 2.91 5.53 3.12
C ALA A 30 2.32 4.30 2.43
N ILE A 31 2.03 4.38 1.12
CA ILE A 31 1.58 3.23 0.33
C ILE A 31 2.65 2.13 0.31
N ILE A 32 3.91 2.49 0.04
CA ILE A 32 5.02 1.52 0.01
C ILE A 32 5.14 0.83 1.36
N GLU A 33 5.18 1.59 2.45
CA GLU A 33 5.29 1.07 3.81
C GLU A 33 4.10 0.16 4.17
N GLY A 34 2.87 0.55 3.82
CA GLY A 34 1.67 -0.26 4.04
C GLY A 34 1.75 -1.62 3.34
N ILE A 35 2.18 -1.63 2.07
CA ILE A 35 2.32 -2.87 1.30
C ILE A 35 3.46 -3.74 1.85
N GLU A 36 4.61 -3.15 2.22
CA GLU A 36 5.73 -3.87 2.84
C GLU A 36 5.32 -4.50 4.18
N ASN A 37 4.64 -3.75 5.05
CA ASN A 37 4.13 -4.23 6.33
C ASN A 37 3.14 -5.39 6.14
N ARG A 38 2.24 -5.29 5.16
CA ARG A 38 1.33 -6.38 4.81
C ARG A 38 2.08 -7.63 4.38
N GLY A 39 3.14 -7.48 3.57
CA GLY A 39 4.00 -8.59 3.16
C GLY A 39 4.67 -9.28 4.35
N GLN A 40 5.23 -8.50 5.28
CA GLN A 40 5.84 -9.02 6.51
C GLN A 40 4.82 -9.80 7.35
N GLN A 41 3.62 -9.26 7.54
CA GLN A 41 2.54 -9.92 8.30
C GLN A 41 2.01 -11.18 7.58
N GLY A 42 1.94 -11.15 6.26
CA GLY A 42 1.51 -12.26 5.41
C GLY A 42 2.59 -13.30 5.12
N ASN A 43 3.81 -13.11 5.61
CA ASN A 43 4.97 -13.95 5.35
C ASN A 43 5.28 -14.11 3.85
N TYR A 44 5.19 -13.03 3.09
CA TYR A 44 5.59 -12.96 1.68
C TYR A 44 6.39 -11.69 1.38
N THR A 45 7.29 -11.77 0.41
CA THR A 45 8.10 -10.63 -0.03
C THR A 45 7.35 -9.77 -1.04
N VAL A 46 7.53 -8.45 -0.93
CA VAL A 46 7.02 -7.47 -1.90
C VAL A 46 8.18 -6.99 -2.76
N GLU A 47 7.98 -6.91 -4.07
CA GLU A 47 8.96 -6.36 -5.00
C GLU A 47 8.41 -5.09 -5.65
N ARG A 48 9.23 -4.04 -5.66
CA ARG A 48 8.92 -2.80 -6.39
C ARG A 48 9.49 -2.88 -7.80
N LEU A 49 8.61 -2.95 -8.79
CA LEU A 49 8.98 -2.90 -10.19
C LEU A 49 9.11 -1.44 -10.65
N MET A 50 10.21 -1.13 -11.35
CA MET A 50 10.40 0.16 -12.02
C MET A 50 10.47 -0.06 -13.52
N PHE A 51 9.71 0.74 -14.27
CA PHE A 51 9.65 0.69 -15.72
C PHE A 51 10.28 1.98 -16.27
N ASN A 52 11.10 1.85 -17.31
CA ASN A 52 11.72 2.96 -18.04
C ASN A 52 10.79 3.49 -19.13
#